data_AF-A0ABC8VYA0-F1
#
_entry.id   AF-A0ABC8VYA0-F1
#
_cell.length_a   1.000
_cell.length_b   1.000
_cell.length_c   1.000
_cell.angle_alpha   90.00
_cell.angle_beta   90.00
_cell.angle_gamma   90.00
#
_symmetry.space_group_name_H-M   'P 1'
#
loop_
_entity.id
_entity.type
_entity.pdbx_description
1 polymer ?
#
loop_
_entity_poly.entity_id
_entity_poly.type
_entity_poly.pdbx_seq_one_letter_code
_entity_poly.pdbx_strand_id
1 'polypeptide(L)'
;MASGVFGTPITVETLQAIGLTAPTQKDVADYAMKMMNAGGKDTNAQNFVDNLKKKAGDAYSTECLIYNATGTTLYLDTYHDWHGHIYTSPYPAVIQNGQWGAYLHVCGFLVGSAGAVVYRSKVPSGGDLCDWLFSWSIPLIGDNGVYTEIREEGHFPKYWNYIYHNKLEKSGRCSSDKQYGYVSSTEIGEGTTATACAIFRLPYY
;
A
#
# COMPACT_ATOMS: atom_id res chain seq x y z
N MET A 1 1.09 -17.37 11.47
CA MET A 1 1.67 -16.78 10.24
C MET A 1 2.06 -15.34 10.56
N ALA A 2 3.22 -14.86 10.12
CA ALA A 2 3.64 -13.48 10.38
C ALA A 2 2.66 -12.51 9.69
N SER A 3 2.24 -11.45 10.38
CA SER A 3 1.13 -10.59 9.97
C SER A 3 1.44 -9.65 8.79
N GLY A 4 2.61 -9.75 8.15
CA GLY A 4 3.02 -8.86 7.07
C GLY A 4 3.07 -7.38 7.48
N VAL A 5 3.15 -7.06 8.78
CA VAL A 5 3.14 -5.69 9.31
C VAL A 5 4.42 -5.42 10.09
N PHE A 6 5.06 -4.28 9.85
CA PHE A 6 6.37 -3.92 10.36
C PHE A 6 6.42 -2.50 10.95
N GLY A 7 7.14 -2.37 12.06
CA GLY A 7 7.28 -1.12 12.80
C GLY A 7 6.27 -0.96 13.93
N THR A 8 6.62 -0.10 14.89
CA THR A 8 5.72 0.29 15.98
C THR A 8 4.77 1.40 15.49
N PRO A 9 3.47 1.34 15.82
CA PRO A 9 2.54 2.42 15.52
C PRO A 9 3.01 3.76 16.10
N ILE A 10 2.86 4.82 15.33
CA ILE A 10 3.07 6.19 15.76
C ILE A 10 1.69 6.77 16.09
N THR A 11 1.51 7.10 17.36
CA THR A 11 0.23 7.55 17.94
C THR A 11 0.36 8.92 18.60
N VAL A 12 -0.75 9.45 19.09
CA VAL A 12 -0.76 10.67 19.92
C VAL A 12 0.14 10.50 21.14
N GLU A 13 0.11 9.35 21.80
CA GLU A 13 0.94 9.04 22.97
C GLU A 13 2.43 9.04 22.62
N THR A 14 2.78 8.59 21.40
CA THR A 14 4.17 8.65 20.90
C THR A 14 4.67 10.11 20.88
N LEU A 15 3.84 11.03 20.40
CA LEU A 15 4.19 12.44 20.29
C LEU A 15 4.17 13.16 21.66
N GLN A 16 3.25 12.78 22.55
CA GLN A 16 3.22 13.27 23.92
C GLN A 16 4.48 12.84 24.70
N ALA A 17 4.95 11.61 24.50
CA ALA A 17 6.16 11.10 25.15
C ALA A 17 7.44 11.87 24.75
N ILE A 18 7.46 12.50 23.57
CA ILE A 18 8.55 13.37 23.10
C ILE A 18 8.30 14.87 23.37
N GLY A 19 7.25 15.20 24.13
CA GLY A 19 7.00 16.54 24.65
C GLY A 19 6.02 17.40 23.84
N LEU A 20 5.29 16.84 22.86
CA LEU A 20 4.27 17.60 22.14
C LEU A 20 2.94 17.60 22.91
N THR A 21 2.45 18.79 23.26
CA THR A 21 1.17 18.97 23.95
C THR A 21 0.01 18.96 22.94
N ALA A 22 -1.02 18.16 23.23
CA ALA A 22 -2.22 18.00 22.39
C ALA A 22 -1.93 17.73 20.87
N PRO A 23 -1.18 16.66 20.52
CA PRO A 23 -0.90 16.33 19.12
C PRO A 23 -2.17 16.14 18.29
N THR A 24 -2.18 16.72 17.09
CA THR A 24 -3.23 16.52 16.08
C THR A 24 -2.96 15.28 15.23
N GLN A 25 -3.96 14.83 14.46
CA GLN A 25 -3.75 13.79 13.45
C GLN A 25 -2.64 14.15 12.47
N LYS A 26 -2.57 15.43 12.07
CA LYS A 26 -1.53 15.91 11.17
C LYS A 26 -0.14 15.79 11.81
N ASP A 27 0.01 16.13 13.07
CA ASP A 27 1.30 15.97 13.76
C ASP A 27 1.74 14.50 13.77
N VAL A 28 0.81 13.59 14.07
CA VAL A 28 1.04 12.14 14.11
C VAL A 28 1.40 11.59 12.72
N ALA A 29 0.76 12.07 11.65
CA ALA A 29 1.06 11.73 10.27
C ALA A 29 2.41 12.28 9.80
N ASP A 30 2.70 13.54 10.11
CA ASP A 30 3.96 14.20 9.75
C ASP A 30 5.14 13.54 10.47
N TYR A 31 4.97 13.16 11.74
CA TYR A 31 5.96 12.38 12.46
C TYR A 31 6.13 10.97 11.85
N ALA A 32 5.05 10.33 11.41
CA ALA A 32 5.15 9.07 10.67
C ALA A 32 5.96 9.21 9.37
N MET A 33 5.74 10.25 8.57
CA MET A 33 6.57 10.50 7.39
C MET A 33 8.06 10.64 7.74
N LYS A 34 8.40 11.42 8.79
CA LYS A 34 9.78 11.57 9.25
C LYS A 34 10.41 10.26 9.70
N MET A 35 9.62 9.38 10.29
CA MET A 35 10.07 8.12 10.87
C MET A 35 9.92 6.94 9.92
N MET A 36 9.68 7.15 8.61
CA MET A 36 9.37 6.08 7.64
C MET A 36 10.39 4.93 7.62
N ASN A 37 11.68 5.26 7.77
CA ASN A 37 12.78 4.28 7.77
C ASN A 37 13.39 4.08 9.16
N ALA A 38 12.79 4.65 10.20
CA ALA A 38 13.34 4.58 11.56
C ALA A 38 13.26 3.15 12.11
N GLY A 39 14.34 2.70 12.75
CA GLY A 39 14.41 1.36 13.33
C GLY A 39 14.48 0.22 12.31
N GLY A 40 14.76 0.52 11.04
CA GLY A 40 14.92 -0.48 9.97
C GLY A 40 13.62 -1.20 9.58
N LYS A 41 12.45 -0.62 9.88
CA LYS A 41 11.14 -1.24 9.62
C LYS A 41 10.84 -1.41 8.12
N ASP A 42 11.32 -0.49 7.29
CA ASP A 42 11.31 -0.55 5.83
C ASP A 42 12.16 -1.73 5.33
N THR A 43 13.38 -1.86 5.86
CA THR A 43 14.29 -2.96 5.54
C THR A 43 13.71 -4.30 6.00
N ASN A 44 13.05 -4.36 7.16
CA ASN A 44 12.37 -5.58 7.61
C ASN A 44 11.20 -5.95 6.69
N ALA A 45 10.43 -4.96 6.23
CA ALA A 45 9.33 -5.16 5.28
C ALA A 45 9.85 -5.68 3.93
N GLN A 46 10.92 -5.09 3.38
CA GLN A 46 11.55 -5.57 2.14
C GLN A 46 12.13 -6.98 2.32
N ASN A 47 12.91 -7.22 3.37
CA ASN A 47 13.47 -8.54 3.66
C ASN A 47 12.38 -9.62 3.79
N PHE A 48 11.20 -9.26 4.28
CA PHE A 48 10.08 -10.17 4.36
C PHE A 48 9.59 -10.61 2.98
N VAL A 49 9.34 -9.66 2.07
CA VAL A 49 8.89 -9.99 0.71
C VAL A 49 10.00 -10.66 -0.12
N ASP A 50 11.26 -10.28 0.05
CA ASP A 50 12.42 -10.95 -0.56
C ASP A 50 12.47 -12.43 -0.15
N ASN A 51 12.20 -12.71 1.13
CA ASN A 51 12.21 -14.07 1.65
C ASN A 51 10.98 -14.88 1.18
N LEU A 52 9.83 -14.23 0.96
CA LEU A 52 8.70 -14.87 0.29
C LEU A 52 9.04 -15.18 -1.17
N LYS A 53 9.66 -14.24 -1.88
CA LYS A 53 10.07 -14.40 -3.26
C LYS A 53 11.06 -15.55 -3.43
N LYS A 54 12.10 -15.64 -2.60
CA LYS A 54 13.03 -16.78 -2.60
C LYS A 54 12.33 -18.13 -2.46
N LYS A 55 11.23 -18.19 -1.69
CA LYS A 55 10.41 -19.42 -1.53
C LYS A 55 9.51 -19.69 -2.73
N ALA A 56 9.02 -18.64 -3.39
CA ALA A 56 8.21 -18.74 -4.60
C ALA A 56 9.02 -19.15 -5.85
N GLY A 57 10.35 -19.00 -5.81
CA GLY A 57 11.24 -19.39 -6.91
C GLY A 57 11.21 -18.40 -8.08
N ASP A 58 11.29 -18.90 -9.30
CA ASP A 58 11.49 -18.09 -10.52
C ASP A 58 10.19 -17.47 -11.09
N ALA A 59 9.05 -17.64 -10.41
CA ALA A 59 7.77 -17.09 -10.84
C ALA A 59 7.79 -15.55 -10.92
N TYR A 60 7.14 -14.94 -11.91
CA TYR A 60 7.01 -13.48 -11.96
C TYR A 60 6.23 -13.02 -10.72
N SER A 61 6.65 -11.93 -10.09
CA SER A 61 6.08 -11.57 -8.79
C SER A 61 6.20 -10.10 -8.48
N THR A 62 5.21 -9.60 -7.77
CA THR A 62 5.20 -8.24 -7.26
C THR A 62 5.41 -8.27 -5.75
N GLU A 63 6.47 -7.61 -5.30
CA GLU A 63 6.81 -7.43 -3.90
C GLU A 63 6.11 -6.15 -3.41
N CYS A 64 4.94 -6.30 -2.81
CA CYS A 64 4.06 -5.19 -2.49
C CYS A 64 4.35 -4.64 -1.09
N LEU A 65 4.58 -3.33 -1.00
CA LEU A 65 4.81 -2.58 0.23
C LEU A 65 3.84 -1.42 0.35
N ILE A 66 3.30 -1.17 1.56
CA ILE A 66 2.40 -0.06 1.84
C ILE A 66 2.84 0.63 3.12
N TYR A 67 3.18 1.92 3.05
CA TYR A 67 3.41 2.74 4.23
C TYR A 67 2.20 3.58 4.58
N ASN A 68 1.75 3.48 5.83
CA ASN A 68 0.68 4.31 6.36
C ASN A 68 1.24 5.52 7.12
N ALA A 69 1.09 6.71 6.54
CA ALA A 69 1.35 8.00 7.19
C ALA A 69 0.10 8.91 7.14
N THR A 70 -1.08 8.32 7.29
CA THR A 70 -2.36 9.03 7.22
C THR A 70 -2.76 9.69 8.55
N GLY A 71 -2.05 9.40 9.63
CA GLY A 71 -2.42 9.78 11.00
C GLY A 71 -3.56 8.93 11.57
N THR A 72 -4.06 7.93 10.83
CA THR A 72 -5.13 7.01 11.26
C THR A 72 -4.77 5.57 10.91
N THR A 73 -5.66 4.62 11.22
CA THR A 73 -5.47 3.20 10.89
C THR A 73 -6.11 2.87 9.54
N LEU A 74 -5.39 2.12 8.71
CA LEU A 74 -5.91 1.52 7.49
C LEU A 74 -6.46 0.12 7.81
N TYR A 75 -7.67 -0.16 7.37
CA TYR A 75 -8.30 -1.49 7.47
C TYR A 75 -8.48 -2.07 6.08
N LEU A 76 -8.06 -3.31 5.85
CA LEU A 76 -8.32 -3.98 4.59
C LEU A 76 -9.83 -4.11 4.38
N ASP A 77 -10.33 -3.60 3.27
CA ASP A 77 -11.75 -3.68 2.89
C ASP A 77 -11.98 -4.79 1.87
N THR A 78 -11.28 -4.71 0.73
CA THR A 78 -11.39 -5.69 -0.35
C THR A 78 -10.08 -5.78 -1.12
N TYR A 79 -9.95 -6.82 -1.94
CA TYR A 79 -8.87 -6.99 -2.90
C TYR A 79 -9.42 -7.62 -4.18
N HIS A 80 -8.64 -7.58 -5.24
CA HIS A 80 -8.99 -8.21 -6.51
C HIS A 80 -7.74 -8.66 -7.25
N ASP A 81 -7.70 -9.93 -7.62
CA ASP A 81 -6.60 -10.51 -8.41
C ASP A 81 -7.08 -10.70 -9.85
N TRP A 82 -6.61 -9.86 -10.76
CA TRP A 82 -6.91 -10.01 -12.20
C TRP A 82 -6.10 -11.18 -12.78
N HIS A 83 -4.81 -11.23 -12.45
CA HIS A 83 -3.87 -12.24 -12.94
C HIS A 83 -2.92 -12.67 -11.85
N GLY A 84 -2.91 -13.96 -11.51
CA GLY A 84 -2.11 -14.46 -10.41
C GLY A 84 -2.90 -14.50 -9.11
N HIS A 85 -2.19 -14.52 -8.00
CA HIS A 85 -2.77 -14.57 -6.66
C HIS A 85 -1.76 -14.15 -5.61
N ILE A 86 -2.26 -13.79 -4.43
CA ILE A 86 -1.42 -13.64 -3.25
C ILE A 86 -0.71 -14.96 -2.90
N TYR A 87 0.56 -14.86 -2.49
CA TYR A 87 1.31 -16.01 -2.01
C TYR A 87 0.91 -16.37 -0.56
N THR A 88 1.77 -17.09 0.16
CA THR A 88 1.47 -17.69 1.47
C THR A 88 1.21 -16.72 2.63
N SER A 89 1.52 -15.43 2.48
CA SER A 89 1.20 -14.41 3.49
C SER A 89 -0.05 -13.65 3.06
N PRO A 90 -1.09 -13.54 3.90
CA PRO A 90 -2.29 -12.79 3.55
C PRO A 90 -1.99 -11.29 3.43
N TYR A 91 -2.91 -10.54 2.81
CA TYR A 91 -2.88 -9.08 2.85
C TYR A 91 -2.99 -8.61 4.31
N PRO A 92 -2.18 -7.63 4.74
CA PRO A 92 -2.29 -7.06 6.08
C PRO A 92 -3.70 -6.55 6.37
N ALA A 93 -4.40 -7.14 7.34
CA ALA A 93 -5.77 -6.72 7.66
C ALA A 93 -5.83 -5.32 8.28
N VAL A 94 -4.78 -4.91 8.98
CA VAL A 94 -4.68 -3.64 9.69
C VAL A 94 -3.26 -3.10 9.55
N ILE A 95 -3.11 -1.87 9.06
CA ILE A 95 -1.83 -1.15 9.03
C ILE A 95 -2.03 0.15 9.80
N GLN A 96 -1.42 0.30 10.97
CA GLN A 96 -1.54 1.50 11.78
C GLN A 96 -0.60 2.59 11.28
N ASN A 97 -0.88 3.85 11.64
CA ASN A 97 -0.03 4.97 11.28
C ASN A 97 1.42 4.71 11.73
N GLY A 98 2.38 4.97 10.86
CA GLY A 98 3.80 4.71 11.08
C GLY A 98 4.27 3.30 10.75
N GLN A 99 3.39 2.40 10.31
CA GLN A 99 3.75 1.02 9.96
C GLN A 99 3.85 0.77 8.46
N TRP A 100 4.62 -0.25 8.11
CA TRP A 100 4.65 -0.85 6.78
C TRP A 100 3.79 -2.12 6.75
N GLY A 101 2.95 -2.27 5.73
CA GLY A 101 2.38 -3.53 5.31
C GLY A 101 3.19 -4.12 4.16
N ALA A 102 3.36 -5.44 4.11
CA ALA A 102 4.14 -6.13 3.10
C ALA A 102 3.54 -7.50 2.76
N TYR A 103 3.48 -7.82 1.47
CA TYR A 103 2.97 -9.10 0.96
C TYR A 103 3.54 -9.37 -0.44
N LEU A 104 3.51 -10.65 -0.86
CA LEU A 104 3.97 -11.07 -2.19
C LEU A 104 2.77 -11.49 -3.04
N HIS A 105 2.68 -10.94 -4.24
CA HIS A 105 1.74 -11.39 -5.27
C HIS A 105 2.50 -12.12 -6.36
N VAL A 106 2.07 -13.33 -6.73
CA VAL A 106 2.75 -14.16 -7.73
C VAL A 106 1.92 -14.29 -8.99
N CYS A 107 2.58 -14.48 -10.12
CA CYS A 107 1.92 -14.54 -11.41
C CYS A 107 0.99 -15.75 -11.57
N GLY A 108 0.03 -15.61 -12.47
CA GLY A 108 -0.76 -16.72 -12.99
C GLY A 108 -0.02 -17.46 -14.10
N PHE A 109 -0.46 -18.68 -14.42
CA PHE A 109 0.09 -19.46 -15.53
C PHE A 109 -0.07 -18.69 -16.85
N LEU A 110 1.05 -18.26 -17.43
CA LEU A 110 1.13 -17.54 -18.70
C LEU A 110 0.43 -16.16 -18.76
N VAL A 111 0.17 -15.47 -17.64
CA VAL A 111 -0.58 -14.19 -17.63
C VAL A 111 0.03 -13.04 -16.81
N GLY A 112 1.20 -13.22 -16.17
CA GLY A 112 1.83 -12.18 -15.36
C GLY A 112 1.18 -12.01 -13.98
N SER A 113 1.54 -10.94 -13.26
CA SER A 113 1.07 -10.61 -11.90
C SER A 113 0.32 -9.28 -11.91
N ALA A 114 -1.01 -9.31 -11.74
CA ALA A 114 -1.82 -8.11 -11.65
C ALA A 114 -2.90 -8.26 -10.58
N GLY A 115 -2.94 -7.30 -9.66
CA GLY A 115 -3.87 -7.30 -8.55
C GLY A 115 -4.05 -5.92 -7.93
N ALA A 116 -4.99 -5.83 -7.01
CA ALA A 116 -5.31 -4.64 -6.26
C ALA A 116 -5.71 -4.95 -4.84
N VAL A 117 -5.41 -4.03 -3.94
CA VAL A 117 -5.94 -3.98 -2.57
C VAL A 117 -6.62 -2.64 -2.34
N VAL A 118 -7.64 -2.67 -1.49
CA VAL A 118 -8.37 -1.50 -1.02
C VAL A 118 -8.30 -1.48 0.49
N TYR A 119 -7.79 -0.37 1.02
CA TYR A 119 -7.84 -0.09 2.44
C TYR A 119 -8.83 1.02 2.72
N ARG A 120 -9.54 0.93 3.84
CA ARG A 120 -10.47 1.95 4.34
C ARG A 120 -9.86 2.71 5.51
N SER A 121 -10.10 4.01 5.55
CA SER A 121 -9.76 4.85 6.70
C SER A 121 -10.80 5.93 6.94
N LYS A 122 -10.75 6.55 8.12
CA LYS A 122 -11.47 7.80 8.38
C LYS A 122 -10.84 8.94 7.59
N VAL A 123 -11.63 9.93 7.20
CA VAL A 123 -11.11 11.19 6.65
C VAL A 123 -10.65 12.16 7.76
N PRO A 124 -9.68 13.06 7.49
CA PRO A 124 -9.04 13.87 8.52
C PRO A 124 -9.95 14.90 9.20
N SER A 125 -11.01 15.31 8.53
CA SER A 125 -11.88 16.43 8.91
C SER A 125 -13.33 16.02 9.17
N GLY A 126 -13.63 14.72 9.34
CA GLY A 126 -15.01 14.27 9.46
C GLY A 126 -15.18 12.85 9.99
N GLY A 127 -16.45 12.44 10.13
CA GLY A 127 -16.84 11.09 10.50
C GLY A 127 -16.90 10.11 9.33
N ASP A 128 -16.74 10.61 8.10
CA ASP A 128 -16.86 9.81 6.88
C ASP A 128 -15.65 8.88 6.69
N LEU A 129 -15.82 7.91 5.80
CA LEU A 129 -14.82 6.93 5.42
C LEU A 129 -14.41 7.14 3.96
N CYS A 130 -13.15 6.86 3.66
CA CYS A 130 -12.64 6.79 2.30
C CYS A 130 -11.86 5.50 2.07
N ASP A 131 -11.83 5.08 0.81
CA ASP A 131 -11.16 3.88 0.35
C ASP A 131 -9.94 4.26 -0.51
N TRP A 132 -8.84 3.53 -0.29
CA TRP A 132 -7.53 3.74 -0.89
C TRP A 132 -7.20 2.55 -1.78
N LEU A 133 -7.12 2.77 -3.09
CA LEU A 133 -6.71 1.75 -4.04
C LEU A 133 -5.19 1.71 -4.15
N PHE A 134 -4.60 0.52 -4.06
CA PHE A 134 -3.26 0.24 -4.55
C PHE A 134 -3.31 -0.95 -5.50
N SER A 135 -2.95 -0.72 -6.76
CA SER A 135 -2.99 -1.73 -7.81
C SER A 135 -1.68 -1.77 -8.60
N TRP A 136 -1.31 -2.96 -9.06
CA TRP A 136 -0.05 -3.22 -9.75
C TRP A 136 -0.26 -4.18 -10.91
N SER A 137 0.62 -4.09 -11.90
CA SER A 137 0.71 -5.03 -13.01
C SER A 137 2.16 -5.24 -13.42
N ILE A 138 2.57 -6.51 -13.46
CA ILE A 138 3.79 -6.99 -14.11
C ILE A 138 3.34 -7.95 -15.21
N PRO A 139 3.19 -7.47 -16.46
CA PRO A 139 2.78 -8.31 -17.57
C PRO A 139 3.91 -9.27 -17.99
N LEU A 140 3.59 -10.29 -18.79
CA LEU A 140 4.63 -11.11 -19.43
C LEU A 140 5.43 -10.33 -20.49
N ILE A 141 4.75 -9.41 -21.18
CA ILE A 141 5.30 -8.58 -22.25
C ILE A 141 4.78 -7.17 -22.03
N GLY A 142 5.68 -6.20 -22.00
CA GLY A 142 5.37 -4.79 -21.79
C GLY A 142 5.96 -4.26 -20.48
N ASP A 143 5.59 -3.02 -20.16
CA ASP A 143 6.11 -2.31 -19.00
C ASP A 143 5.28 -2.57 -17.76
N ASN A 144 5.93 -2.47 -16.60
CA ASN A 144 5.26 -2.57 -15.30
C ASN A 144 4.39 -1.34 -15.06
N GLY A 145 3.20 -1.56 -14.51
CA GLY A 145 2.21 -0.54 -14.20
C GLY A 145 1.88 -0.50 -12.71
N VAL A 146 1.61 0.69 -12.20
CA VAL A 146 1.07 0.90 -10.85
C VAL A 146 0.04 2.01 -10.87
N TYR A 147 -1.06 1.82 -10.16
CA TYR A 147 -2.13 2.80 -10.10
C TYR A 147 -2.74 2.91 -8.71
N THR A 148 -3.02 4.15 -8.31
CA THR A 148 -3.70 4.47 -7.06
C THR A 148 -4.73 5.57 -7.26
N GLU A 149 -5.81 5.50 -6.48
CA GLU A 149 -6.76 6.59 -6.32
C GLU A 149 -7.47 6.48 -4.96
N ILE A 150 -8.03 7.59 -4.49
CA ILE A 150 -8.79 7.64 -3.23
C ILE A 150 -10.23 8.00 -3.55
N ARG A 151 -11.18 7.18 -3.12
CA ARG A 151 -12.61 7.32 -3.44
C ARG A 151 -13.47 7.12 -2.19
N GLU A 152 -14.77 7.37 -2.32
CA GLU A 152 -15.73 7.12 -1.26
C GLU A 152 -15.79 5.63 -0.87
N GLU A 153 -16.25 5.35 0.36
CA GLU A 153 -16.48 3.98 0.83
C GLU A 153 -17.31 3.15 -0.16
N GLY A 154 -16.82 1.96 -0.49
CA GLY A 154 -17.49 1.00 -1.38
C GLY A 154 -17.40 1.34 -2.86
N HIS A 155 -16.53 2.27 -3.26
CA HIS A 155 -16.40 2.69 -4.66
C HIS A 155 -15.94 1.57 -5.60
N PHE A 156 -14.88 0.83 -5.23
CA PHE A 156 -14.09 0.03 -6.16
C PHE A 156 -14.72 -1.26 -6.71
N PRO A 157 -15.51 -2.06 -5.95
CA PRO A 157 -15.98 -3.37 -6.41
C PRO A 157 -16.71 -3.38 -7.76
N LYS A 158 -17.41 -2.29 -8.10
CA LYS A 158 -18.14 -2.14 -9.37
C LYS A 158 -17.27 -1.66 -10.54
N TYR A 159 -16.02 -1.26 -10.28
CA TYR A 159 -15.13 -0.65 -11.27
C TYR A 159 -13.87 -1.47 -11.58
N TRP A 160 -13.73 -2.72 -11.12
CA TRP A 160 -12.52 -3.52 -11.36
C TRP A 160 -12.09 -3.60 -12.82
N ASN A 161 -13.03 -3.86 -13.74
CA ASN A 161 -12.74 -3.89 -15.17
C ASN A 161 -12.29 -2.53 -15.71
N TYR A 162 -12.88 -1.43 -15.21
CA TYR A 162 -12.48 -0.09 -15.60
C TYR A 162 -11.09 0.26 -15.09
N ILE A 163 -10.82 -0.03 -13.81
CA ILE A 163 -9.52 0.19 -13.17
C ILE A 163 -8.44 -0.57 -13.93
N TYR A 164 -8.66 -1.84 -14.24
CA TYR A 164 -7.68 -2.63 -14.97
C TYR A 164 -7.41 -2.07 -16.38
N HIS A 165 -8.43 -2.02 -17.24
CA HIS A 165 -8.24 -1.72 -18.66
C HIS A 165 -8.04 -0.24 -18.99
N ASN A 166 -8.49 0.66 -18.12
CA ASN A 166 -8.47 2.11 -18.42
C ASN A 166 -7.55 2.90 -17.51
N LYS A 167 -7.12 2.34 -16.37
CA LYS A 167 -6.21 3.02 -15.45
C LYS A 167 -4.88 2.29 -15.36
N LEU A 168 -4.89 1.04 -14.92
CA LEU A 168 -3.68 0.28 -14.62
C LEU A 168 -2.90 -0.11 -15.87
N GLU A 169 -3.54 -0.71 -16.89
CA GLU A 169 -2.86 -1.09 -18.15
C GLU A 169 -2.30 0.13 -18.91
N LYS A 170 -2.82 1.32 -18.63
CA LYS A 170 -2.40 2.59 -19.24
C LYS A 170 -1.53 3.43 -18.30
N SER A 171 -1.26 2.92 -17.09
CA SER A 171 -0.40 3.59 -16.12
C SER A 171 1.06 3.37 -16.46
N GLY A 172 1.91 4.28 -15.98
CA GLY A 172 3.33 4.06 -15.96
C GLY A 172 3.79 3.43 -14.65
N ARG A 173 5.08 3.57 -14.39
CA ARG A 173 5.74 3.07 -13.19
C ARG A 173 5.48 3.90 -11.92
N CYS A 174 4.75 5.01 -12.02
CA CYS A 174 4.36 5.85 -10.90
C CYS A 174 2.92 6.32 -11.08
N SER A 175 2.19 6.46 -9.98
CA SER A 175 0.85 7.06 -9.96
C SER A 175 0.63 7.78 -8.64
N SER A 176 -0.12 8.89 -8.67
CA SER A 176 -0.54 9.60 -7.47
C SER A 176 -1.95 10.15 -7.63
N ASP A 177 -2.64 10.29 -6.49
CA ASP A 177 -3.96 10.91 -6.41
C ASP A 177 -4.06 11.76 -5.15
N LYS A 178 -4.89 12.82 -5.22
CA LYS A 178 -5.15 13.71 -4.09
C LYS A 178 -6.66 13.92 -3.96
N GLN A 179 -7.23 13.39 -2.89
CA GLN A 179 -8.66 13.50 -2.62
C GLN A 179 -8.92 13.37 -1.11
N TYR A 180 -10.03 13.91 -0.63
CA TYR A 180 -10.44 13.88 0.79
C TYR A 180 -9.38 14.41 1.78
N GLY A 181 -8.55 15.37 1.35
CA GLY A 181 -7.47 15.91 2.18
C GLY A 181 -6.28 14.97 2.35
N TYR A 182 -6.24 13.87 1.59
CA TYR A 182 -5.16 12.89 1.55
C TYR A 182 -4.37 12.92 0.25
N VAL A 183 -3.19 12.31 0.27
CA VAL A 183 -2.36 12.04 -0.91
C VAL A 183 -1.98 10.57 -0.91
N SER A 184 -2.26 9.90 -2.02
CA SER A 184 -1.73 8.57 -2.31
C SER A 184 -0.65 8.68 -3.37
N SER A 185 0.45 7.95 -3.19
CA SER A 185 1.54 7.90 -4.17
C SER A 185 2.06 6.48 -4.26
N THR A 186 2.33 6.04 -5.48
CA THR A 186 2.77 4.68 -5.76
C THR A 186 3.87 4.67 -6.80
N GLU A 187 4.76 3.69 -6.68
CA GLU A 187 5.81 3.42 -7.65
C GLU A 187 6.04 1.92 -7.80
N ILE A 188 6.56 1.51 -8.95
CA ILE A 188 6.96 0.12 -9.21
C ILE A 188 8.31 0.07 -9.94
N GLY A 189 9.12 -0.92 -9.55
CA GLY A 189 10.38 -1.24 -10.22
C GLY A 189 10.20 -1.82 -11.63
N GLU A 190 11.31 -2.06 -12.31
CA GLU A 190 11.35 -2.76 -13.60
C GLU A 190 11.60 -4.25 -13.43
N GLY A 191 11.35 -5.00 -14.51
CA GLY A 191 11.64 -6.42 -14.60
C GLY A 191 10.47 -7.31 -14.17
N THR A 192 10.71 -8.60 -14.23
CA THR A 192 9.71 -9.67 -14.02
C THR A 192 9.45 -9.95 -12.54
N THR A 193 10.32 -9.44 -11.68
CA THR A 193 10.17 -9.36 -10.23
C THR A 193 10.47 -7.93 -9.82
N ALA A 194 9.50 -7.24 -9.26
CA ALA A 194 9.66 -5.83 -8.90
C ALA A 194 8.95 -5.48 -7.60
N THR A 195 9.58 -4.60 -6.83
CA THR A 195 8.94 -3.93 -5.69
C THR A 195 7.90 -2.93 -6.21
N ALA A 196 6.67 -3.06 -5.72
CA ALA A 196 5.63 -2.05 -5.87
C ALA A 196 5.37 -1.42 -4.49
N CYS A 197 5.53 -0.12 -4.38
CA CYS A 197 5.44 0.61 -3.13
C CYS A 197 4.28 1.61 -3.18
N ALA A 198 3.49 1.67 -2.11
CA ALA A 198 2.47 2.68 -1.89
C ALA A 198 2.75 3.48 -0.62
N ILE A 199 2.60 4.79 -0.68
CA ILE A 199 2.67 5.69 0.46
C ILE A 199 1.33 6.42 0.57
N PHE A 200 0.55 6.09 1.59
CA PHE A 200 -0.72 6.73 1.90
C PHE A 200 -0.49 7.74 3.01
N ARG A 201 -0.75 9.02 2.74
CA ARG A 201 -0.35 10.10 3.66
C ARG A 201 -1.29 11.28 3.70
N LEU A 202 -1.18 12.06 4.77
CA LEU A 202 -1.62 13.46 4.74
C LEU A 202 -0.66 14.32 3.89
N PRO A 203 -1.14 15.44 3.31
CA PRO A 203 -0.29 16.45 2.71
C PRO A 203 0.81 16.88 3.69
N TYR A 204 2.04 16.53 3.35
CA TYR A 204 3.25 16.89 4.08
C TYR A 204 3.76 18.20 3.48
N TYR A 205 3.87 19.24 4.29
CA TYR A 205 4.35 20.58 3.92
C TYR A 205 5.60 20.91 4.73
#